data_AF-A0A9Q1H9L2-F1
#
_entry.id   AF-A0A9Q1H9L2-F1
#
_cell.length_a   1.000
_cell.length_b   1.000
_cell.length_c   1.000
_cell.angle_alpha   90.00
_cell.angle_beta   90.00
_cell.angle_gamma   90.00
#
_symmetry.space_group_name_H-M   'P 1'
#
loop_
_entity.id
_entity.type
_entity.pdbx_description
1 polymer ?
#
loop_
_entity_poly.entity_id
_entity_poly.type
_entity_poly.pdbx_seq_one_letter_code
_entity_poly.pdbx_strand_id
1 'polypeptide(L)'
;MPGYDFIQSFIRRNNLSLRYAGNIKRARARVTAEQVNEYFANLENVLKEAKLKSIFNYGETNVTDDPGSKEVIVPGVCELREFRNT
;
A
#
# COMPACT_ATOMS: atom_id res chain seq x y z
N MET A 1 -5.61 13.73 -31.93
CA MET A 1 -5.32 12.96 -30.70
C MET A 1 -5.93 13.74 -29.53
N PRO A 2 -6.69 13.12 -28.61
CA PRO A 2 -7.24 13.84 -27.47
C PRO A 2 -6.10 14.48 -26.65
N GLY A 3 -6.25 15.77 -26.33
CA GLY A 3 -5.24 16.51 -25.56
C GLY A 3 -5.31 16.25 -24.06
N TYR A 4 -4.39 16.88 -23.31
CA TYR A 4 -4.30 16.77 -21.85
C TYR A 4 -5.63 17.03 -21.13
N ASP A 5 -6.35 18.08 -21.54
CA ASP A 5 -7.63 18.47 -20.93
C ASP A 5 -8.73 17.42 -21.08
N PHE A 6 -8.70 16.68 -22.20
CA PHE A 6 -9.63 15.59 -22.43
C PHE A 6 -9.36 14.44 -21.45
N ILE A 7 -8.09 14.08 -21.26
CA ILE A 7 -7.69 13.00 -20.36
C ILE A 7 -8.06 13.35 -18.92
N GLN A 8 -7.75 14.56 -18.47
CA GLN A 8 -8.12 15.04 -17.13
C GLN A 8 -9.64 15.05 -16.91
N SER A 9 -10.39 15.54 -17.91
CA SER A 9 -11.84 15.53 -17.86
C SER A 9 -12.44 14.12 -17.87
N PHE A 10 -11.79 13.17 -18.56
CA PHE A 10 -12.20 11.77 -18.58
C PHE A 10 -11.95 11.09 -17.22
N ILE A 11 -10.77 11.29 -16.62
CA ILE A 11 -10.41 10.74 -15.30
C ILE A 11 -11.41 11.23 -14.24
N ARG A 12 -11.67 12.54 -14.20
CA ARG A 12 -12.60 13.16 -13.25
C ARG A 12 -14.03 12.67 -13.43
N ARG A 13 -14.52 12.53 -14.66
CA ARG A 13 -15.89 12.06 -14.94
C ARG A 13 -16.12 10.61 -14.53
N ASN A 14 -15.08 9.77 -14.61
CA ASN A 14 -15.20 8.33 -14.37
C ASN A 14 -14.69 7.89 -12.98
N ASN A 15 -14.42 8.85 -12.06
CA ASN A 15 -13.87 8.57 -10.73
C ASN A 15 -12.61 7.69 -10.79
N LEU A 16 -11.72 7.99 -11.73
CA LEU A 16 -10.45 7.32 -11.89
C LEU A 16 -9.36 8.12 -11.18
N SER A 17 -8.26 7.46 -10.85
CA SER A 17 -7.07 8.03 -10.22
C SER A 17 -5.82 7.54 -10.95
N LEU A 18 -4.85 8.43 -11.09
CA LEU A 18 -3.51 8.08 -11.53
C LEU A 18 -2.75 7.52 -10.33
N ARG A 19 -2.16 6.33 -10.49
CA ARG A 19 -1.33 5.70 -9.46
C ARG A 19 -0.10 5.08 -10.10
N TYR A 20 1.00 5.04 -9.35
CA TYR A 20 2.16 4.26 -9.75
C TYR A 20 1.90 2.78 -9.48
N ALA A 21 2.11 1.94 -10.49
CA ALA A 21 2.10 0.50 -10.31
C ALA A 21 3.29 0.09 -9.44
N GLY A 22 3.00 -0.45 -8.26
CA GLY A 22 4.00 -0.97 -7.33
C GLY A 22 3.87 -2.48 -7.19
N ASN A 23 5.00 -3.19 -7.21
CA ASN A 23 5.02 -4.62 -6.90
C ASN A 23 4.73 -4.83 -5.41
N ILE A 24 3.63 -5.53 -5.10
CA ILE A 24 3.46 -6.10 -3.77
C ILE A 24 4.41 -7.29 -3.68
N LYS A 25 5.45 -7.20 -2.83
CA LYS A 25 6.33 -8.34 -2.55
C LYS A 25 5.46 -9.52 -2.12
N ARG A 26 5.58 -10.70 -2.75
CA ARG A 26 4.78 -11.90 -2.42
C ARG A 26 4.82 -12.23 -0.93
N ALA A 27 5.95 -11.96 -0.27
CA ALA A 27 6.10 -12.09 1.17
C ALA A 27 5.06 -11.26 1.96
N ARG A 28 4.75 -10.04 1.52
CA ARG A 28 3.74 -9.15 2.12
C ARG A 28 2.32 -9.65 1.85
N ALA A 29 2.06 -10.19 0.66
CA ALA A 29 0.76 -10.75 0.31
C ALA A 29 0.45 -12.08 1.03
N ARG A 30 1.48 -12.78 1.50
CA ARG A 30 1.36 -14.03 2.26
C ARG A 30 0.98 -13.81 3.73
N VAL A 31 1.13 -12.59 4.26
CA VAL A 31 0.82 -12.29 5.65
C VAL A 31 -0.70 -12.23 5.82
N THR A 32 -1.25 -13.10 6.68
CA THR A 32 -2.69 -13.13 6.99
C THR A 32 -3.03 -12.17 8.13
N ALA A 33 -4.30 -11.75 8.22
CA ALA A 33 -4.77 -10.91 9.32
C ALA A 33 -4.54 -11.57 10.69
N GLU A 34 -4.68 -12.89 10.77
CA GLU A 34 -4.41 -13.68 11.96
C GLU A 34 -2.95 -13.56 12.43
N GLN A 35 -2.00 -13.69 11.51
CA GLN A 35 -0.58 -13.53 11.80
C GLN A 35 -0.24 -12.12 12.30
N VAL A 36 -0.88 -11.10 11.75
CA VAL A 36 -0.72 -9.71 12.21
C VAL A 36 -1.24 -9.55 13.64
N ASN A 37 -2.44 -10.08 13.92
CA ASN A 37 -3.04 -10.00 15.25
C ASN A 37 -2.22 -10.76 16.30
N GLU A 38 -1.74 -11.96 15.96
CA GLU A 38 -0.89 -12.76 16.84
C GLU A 38 0.44 -12.05 17.14
N TYR A 39 1.05 -11.42 16.12
CA TYR A 39 2.26 -10.62 16.31
C TYR A 39 2.03 -9.48 17.32
N PHE A 40 0.96 -8.70 17.16
CA PHE A 40 0.67 -7.58 18.06
C PHE A 40 0.30 -8.04 19.48
N ALA A 41 -0.42 -9.15 19.62
CA ALA A 41 -0.73 -9.74 20.92
C ALA A 41 0.55 -10.14 21.69
N ASN A 42 1.51 -10.75 20.98
CA ASN A 42 2.80 -11.11 21.57
C ASN A 42 3.65 -9.86 21.88
N LEU A 43 3.63 -8.85 21.01
CA LEU A 43 4.35 -7.59 21.20
C LEU A 43 3.87 -6.84 22.44
N GLU A 44 2.56 -6.84 22.72
CA GLU A 44 1.98 -6.16 23.89
C GLU A 44 2.57 -6.69 25.20
N ASN A 45 2.80 -8.01 25.29
CA ASN A 45 3.39 -8.63 26.47
C ASN A 45 4.85 -8.21 26.66
N VAL A 46 5.63 -8.15 25.59
CA VAL A 46 7.03 -7.72 25.64
C VAL A 46 7.15 -6.23 25.97
N LEU A 47 6.25 -5.40 25.46
CA LEU A 47 6.25 -3.96 25.70
C LEU A 47 5.89 -3.59 27.15
N LYS A 48 5.14 -4.42 27.89
CA LYS A 48 4.83 -4.19 29.31
C LYS A 48 6.08 -4.16 30.19
N GLU A 49 7.12 -4.91 29.81
CA GLU A 49 8.38 -4.98 30.55
C GLU A 49 9.41 -3.93 30.08
N ALA A 50 9.19 -3.35 28.89
CA ALA A 50 10.08 -2.36 28.30
C ALA A 50 9.80 -0.95 28.84
N LYS A 51 10.86 -0.24 29.23
CA LYS A 51 10.75 1.20 29.54
C LYS A 51 10.57 1.97 28.23
N LEU A 52 9.61 2.90 28.17
CA LEU A 52 9.36 3.77 27.01
C LEU A 52 10.64 4.45 26.46
N LYS A 53 11.61 4.76 27.33
CA LYS A 53 12.89 5.38 26.97
C LYS A 53 13.84 4.47 26.17
N SER A 54 13.56 3.17 26.12
CA SER A 54 14.38 2.18 25.41
C SER A 54 13.86 1.89 24.01
N ILE A 55 12.69 2.43 23.64
CA ILE A 55 12.11 2.26 22.30
C ILE A 55 12.70 3.35 21.41
N PHE A 56 13.65 2.96 20.56
CA PHE A 56 14.22 3.84 19.55
C PHE A 56 13.51 3.63 18.23
N ASN A 57 13.02 4.71 17.62
CA ASN A 57 12.51 4.64 16.27
C ASN A 57 13.71 4.56 15.30
N TYR A 58 13.81 3.47 14.56
CA TYR A 58 14.78 3.33 13.49
C TYR A 58 14.12 3.76 12.18
N GLY A 59 14.39 4.98 11.76
CA GLY A 59 13.82 5.57 10.55
C GLY A 59 14.58 5.15 9.29
N GLU A 60 14.42 3.91 8.83
CA GLU A 60 14.81 3.54 7.46
C GLU A 60 13.80 4.15 6.48
N THR A 61 13.96 5.42 6.16
CA THR A 61 13.43 5.93 4.90
C THR A 61 14.33 5.39 3.80
N ASN A 62 14.13 4.13 3.41
CA ASN A 62 14.73 3.61 2.20
C ASN A 62 14.10 4.37 1.03
N VAL A 63 14.74 5.48 0.63
CA VAL A 63 14.45 6.19 -0.62
C VAL A 63 14.77 5.21 -1.74
N THR A 64 13.77 4.41 -2.07
CA THR A 64 13.87 3.40 -3.11
C THR A 64 13.25 4.07 -4.32
N ASP A 65 14.10 4.65 -5.16
CA ASP A 65 13.66 5.12 -6.47
C ASP A 65 13.36 3.88 -7.31
N ASP A 66 12.12 3.77 -7.82
CA ASP A 66 11.73 2.72 -8.77
C ASP A 66 11.54 3.39 -10.14
N PRO A 67 12.64 3.65 -10.88
CA PRO A 67 12.58 4.31 -12.18
C PRO A 67 11.83 3.46 -13.23
N GLY A 68 11.53 2.19 -12.93
CA GLY A 68 10.73 1.30 -13.77
C GLY A 68 9.23 1.38 -13.49
N SER A 69 8.80 2.12 -12.47
CA SER A 69 7.39 2.25 -12.10
C SER A 69 6.61 2.99 -13.19
N LYS A 70 5.49 2.40 -13.61
CA LYS A 70 4.62 2.96 -14.65
C LYS A 70 3.41 3.60 -13.99
N GLU A 71 3.06 4.80 -14.45
CA GLU A 71 1.81 5.44 -14.08
C GLU A 71 0.65 4.74 -14.80
N VAL A 72 -0.37 4.35 -14.04
CA VAL A 72 -1.57 3.66 -14.52
C VAL A 72 -2.82 4.37 -14.03
N ILE A 73 -3.89 4.32 -14.85
CA ILE A 73 -5.21 4.85 -14.50
C ILE A 73 -6.02 3.73 -13.87
N VAL A 74 -6.45 3.91 -12.61
CA VAL A 74 -7.21 2.91 -11.83
C VAL A 74 -8.43 3.54 -11.16
N PRO A 75 -9.49 2.79 -10.81
CA PRO A 75 -10.62 3.31 -10.04
C PRO A 75 -10.17 4.00 -8.74
N GLY A 76 -10.79 5.12 -8.38
CA GLY A 76 -10.44 5.91 -7.19
C GLY A 76 -10.55 5.11 -5.88
N VAL A 77 -11.44 4.12 -5.86
CA VAL A 77 -11.59 3.12 -4.78
C VAL A 77 -11.04 1.77 -5.28
N CYS A 78 -9.73 1.57 -5.12
CA CYS A 78 -9.11 0.25 -5.26
C CYS A 78 -9.05 -0.40 -3.87
N GLU A 79 -10.16 -0.99 -3.43
CA GLU A 79 -10.06 -2.15 -2.55
C GLU A 79 -9.57 -3.32 -3.41
N LEU A 80 -8.75 -4.20 -2.84
CA LEU A 80 -8.40 -5.48 -3.45
C LEU A 80 -9.71 -6.27 -3.61
N ARG A 81 -10.44 -6.03 -4.70
CA ARG A 81 -11.53 -6.89 -5.12
C ARG A 81 -10.85 -8.18 -5.54
N GLU A 82 -10.90 -9.17 -4.66
CA GLU A 82 -10.62 -10.54 -5.03
C GLU A 82 -11.31 -10.81 -6.36
N PHE A 83 -10.56 -11.31 -7.34
CA PHE A 83 -11.07 -11.67 -8.65
C PHE A 83 -12.25 -12.62 -8.44
N ARG A 84 -13.48 -12.09 -8.49
CA ARG A 84 -14.67 -12.91 -8.63
C ARG A 84 -14.60 -13.48 -10.04
N ASN A 85 -14.11 -14.71 -10.13
CA ASN A 85 -14.26 -15.53 -11.32
C ASN A 85 -15.77 -15.72 -11.53
N THR A 86 -16.30 -15.04 -12.55
CA THR A 86 -17.57 -15.38 -13.21
C THR A 86 -17.25 -15.95 -14.57
#